data_AF-A0A2G8KUE5-F1
#
_entry.id   AF-A0A2G8KUE5-F1
#
_cell.length_a   1.000
_cell.length_b   1.000
_cell.length_c   1.000
_cell.angle_alpha   90.00
_cell.angle_beta   90.00
_cell.angle_gamma   90.00
#
_symmetry.space_group_name_H-M   'P 1'
#
loop_
_entity.id
_entity.type
_entity.pdbx_description
1 polymer ?
#
loop_
_entity_poly.entity_id
_entity_poly.type
_entity_poly.pdbx_seq_one_letter_code
_entity_poly.pdbx_strand_id
1 'polypeptide(L)'
;MRSLSQGVDHTTAQSARHSNIPEHIPPVEAGDDAFWDQFWADTVTNVSDVFALIPAAEIRALREESPSNLATLCYKAVEKLVSAAETGCTAPKEQQIVLNSVRLLTRVLPYIFEDADWRGFFWSTLPGQTEMKY
;
A
#
# COMPACT_ATOMS: atom_id res chain seq x y z
N MET A 1 -29.27 -3.21 66.39
CA MET A 1 -30.15 -3.68 65.30
C MET A 1 -30.41 -2.54 64.31
N ARG A 2 -29.74 -2.55 63.15
CA ARG A 2 -30.31 -2.28 61.81
C ARG A 2 -29.15 -2.24 60.81
N SER A 3 -29.19 -3.21 59.90
CA SER A 3 -28.39 -3.32 58.68
C SER A 3 -28.83 -2.25 57.68
N LEU A 4 -27.90 -1.67 56.93
CA LEU A 4 -28.13 -1.22 55.55
C LEU A 4 -26.90 -1.52 54.71
N SER A 5 -27.00 -2.62 53.97
CA SER A 5 -26.25 -2.96 52.77
C SER A 5 -26.86 -2.18 51.60
N GLN A 6 -26.04 -1.41 50.88
CA GLN A 6 -26.16 -1.04 49.46
C GLN A 6 -24.71 -0.73 49.03
N GLY A 7 -24.08 -1.35 48.04
CA GLY A 7 -24.54 -1.71 46.71
C GLY A 7 -23.41 -1.21 45.81
N VAL A 8 -22.38 -2.04 45.58
CA VAL A 8 -21.24 -1.67 44.72
C VAL A 8 -21.73 -1.82 43.29
N ASP A 9 -21.97 -0.70 42.62
CA ASP A 9 -22.36 -0.65 41.22
C ASP A 9 -21.23 -1.21 40.34
N HIS A 10 -21.34 -2.50 40.01
CA HIS A 10 -20.52 -3.15 38.99
C HIS A 10 -21.10 -2.85 37.60
N THR A 11 -21.10 -1.59 37.14
CA THR A 11 -21.51 -1.28 35.74
C THR A 11 -20.77 -0.06 35.16
N THR A 12 -19.47 0.06 35.41
CA THR A 12 -18.63 1.03 34.67
C THR A 12 -17.23 0.48 34.38
N ALA A 13 -17.15 -0.73 33.83
CA ALA A 13 -15.87 -1.32 33.41
C ALA A 13 -15.93 -1.94 32.00
N GLN A 14 -16.87 -1.49 31.15
CA GLN A 14 -17.07 -2.08 29.82
C GLN A 14 -17.35 -1.03 28.73
N SER A 15 -16.57 0.05 28.72
CA SER A 15 -16.62 1.05 27.64
C SER A 15 -15.26 1.72 27.42
N ALA A 16 -14.18 0.94 27.33
CA ALA A 16 -12.84 1.47 27.02
C ALA A 16 -11.93 0.47 26.29
N ARG A 17 -12.47 -0.48 25.52
CA ARG A 17 -11.67 -1.47 24.75
C ARG A 17 -11.99 -1.55 23.25
N HIS A 18 -12.78 -0.63 22.74
CA HIS A 18 -12.83 -0.27 21.32
C HIS A 18 -12.33 1.18 21.33
N SER A 19 -11.22 1.60 20.74
CA SER A 19 -10.73 1.38 19.38
C SER A 19 -9.34 2.02 19.32
N ASN A 20 -8.29 1.23 19.14
CA ASN A 20 -6.94 1.75 18.82
C ASN A 20 -6.30 0.87 17.73
N ILE A 21 -7.12 0.34 16.83
CA ILE A 21 -6.64 -0.13 15.53
C ILE A 21 -6.62 1.13 14.66
N PRO A 22 -5.51 1.52 14.02
CA PRO A 22 -5.53 2.63 13.09
C PRO A 22 -6.49 2.25 11.96
N GLU A 23 -7.63 2.93 11.84
CA GLU A 23 -8.65 2.68 10.80
C GLU A 23 -8.18 3.12 9.39
N HIS A 24 -6.94 3.61 9.26
CA HIS A 24 -6.39 4.07 7.99
C HIS A 24 -4.86 3.98 8.01
N ILE A 25 -4.28 3.24 7.07
CA ILE A 25 -2.82 3.25 6.84
C ILE A 25 -2.46 4.64 6.32
N PRO A 26 -1.63 5.43 7.03
CA PRO A 26 -1.33 6.79 6.60
C PRO A 26 -0.69 6.78 5.20
N PRO A 27 -0.97 7.79 4.36
CA PRO A 27 -0.31 7.93 3.07
C PRO A 27 1.21 7.98 3.25
N VAL A 28 1.93 7.13 2.53
CA VAL A 28 3.39 7.21 2.43
C VAL A 28 3.72 8.26 1.38
N GLU A 29 4.67 9.14 1.67
CA GLU A 29 5.08 10.17 0.72
C GLU A 29 5.64 9.53 -0.56
N ALA A 30 5.18 10.00 -1.71
CA ALA A 30 5.67 9.50 -3.00
C ALA A 30 7.17 9.77 -3.20
N GLY A 31 7.75 10.74 -2.48
CA GLY A 31 9.19 11.04 -2.48
C GLY A 31 10.04 10.16 -1.57
N ASP A 32 9.45 9.26 -0.77
CA ASP A 32 10.20 8.36 0.11
C ASP A 32 10.77 7.17 -0.67
N ASP A 33 11.76 7.45 -1.52
CA ASP A 33 12.38 6.43 -2.39
C ASP A 33 13.00 5.28 -1.59
N ALA A 34 13.45 5.53 -0.35
CA ALA A 34 14.00 4.48 0.52
C ALA A 34 12.94 3.44 0.90
N PHE A 35 11.71 3.89 1.22
CA PHE A 35 10.59 2.99 1.46
C PHE A 35 10.22 2.22 0.18
N TRP A 36 10.07 2.91 -0.96
CA TRP A 36 9.61 2.27 -2.18
C TRP A 36 10.65 1.31 -2.78
N ASP A 37 11.94 1.61 -2.64
CA ASP A 37 13.02 0.79 -3.21
C ASP A 37 13.08 -0.63 -2.64
N GLN A 38 12.44 -0.89 -1.50
CA GLN A 38 12.36 -2.23 -0.90
C GLN A 38 11.58 -3.24 -1.77
N PHE A 39 10.67 -2.78 -2.64
CA PHE A 39 9.79 -3.65 -3.43
C PHE A 39 10.46 -4.28 -4.66
N TRP A 40 11.56 -3.70 -5.12
CA TRP A 40 12.37 -4.22 -6.24
C TRP A 40 13.83 -4.45 -5.83
N ALA A 41 14.09 -4.51 -4.53
CA ALA A 41 15.40 -4.82 -3.96
C ALA A 41 15.90 -6.23 -4.34
N ASP A 42 17.21 -6.45 -4.15
CA ASP A 42 17.90 -7.69 -4.51
C ASP A 42 17.37 -8.93 -3.77
N THR A 43 16.63 -8.75 -2.67
CA THR A 43 15.98 -9.83 -1.92
C THR A 43 14.79 -10.45 -2.65
N VAL A 44 14.22 -9.74 -3.64
CA VAL A 44 13.11 -10.23 -4.47
C VAL A 44 13.72 -10.82 -5.74
N THR A 45 13.87 -12.13 -5.77
CA THR A 45 14.55 -12.84 -6.87
C THR A 45 13.56 -13.49 -7.84
N ASN A 46 12.39 -13.89 -7.35
CA ASN A 46 11.40 -14.64 -8.09
C ASN A 46 9.95 -14.21 -7.76
N VAL A 47 8.97 -14.80 -8.46
CA VAL A 47 7.55 -14.44 -8.29
C VAL A 47 6.98 -14.86 -6.92
N SER A 48 7.48 -15.94 -6.32
CA SER A 48 7.07 -16.38 -4.99
C SER A 48 7.46 -15.35 -3.93
N ASP A 49 8.63 -14.74 -4.06
CA ASP A 49 9.10 -13.71 -3.14
C ASP A 49 8.16 -12.49 -3.17
N VAL A 50 7.72 -12.07 -4.36
CA VAL A 50 6.74 -10.98 -4.51
C VAL A 50 5.40 -11.32 -3.86
N PHE A 51 4.93 -12.55 -4.02
CA PHE A 51 3.63 -12.98 -3.48
C PHE A 51 3.67 -13.11 -1.95
N ALA A 52 4.82 -13.44 -1.38
CA ALA A 52 5.06 -13.44 0.05
C ALA A 52 5.20 -12.02 0.60
N LEU A 53 5.88 -11.13 -0.14
CA LEU A 53 6.06 -9.72 0.23
C LEU A 53 4.75 -8.94 0.23
N ILE A 54 3.85 -9.23 -0.73
CA ILE A 54 2.54 -8.56 -0.85
C ILE A 54 1.40 -9.59 -0.99
N PRO A 55 0.86 -10.07 0.14
CA PRO A 55 -0.29 -10.95 0.21
C PRO A 55 -1.56 -10.37 -0.41
N ALA A 56 -2.46 -11.24 -0.88
CA ALA A 56 -3.70 -10.81 -1.54
C ALA A 56 -4.62 -10.00 -0.61
N ALA A 57 -4.65 -10.39 0.68
CA ALA A 57 -5.46 -9.70 1.67
C ALA A 57 -4.97 -8.26 1.90
N GLU A 58 -3.65 -8.04 1.89
CA GLU A 58 -3.07 -6.71 2.07
C GLU A 58 -3.35 -5.80 0.87
N ILE A 59 -3.34 -6.33 -0.36
CA ILE A 59 -3.68 -5.53 -1.55
C ILE A 59 -5.14 -5.06 -1.48
N ARG A 60 -6.05 -5.93 -1.03
CA ARG A 60 -7.47 -5.57 -0.83
C ARG A 60 -7.68 -4.60 0.33
N ALA A 61 -6.96 -4.77 1.43
CA ALA A 61 -6.99 -3.80 2.53
C ALA A 61 -6.48 -2.42 2.07
N LEU A 62 -5.35 -2.37 1.35
CA LEU A 62 -4.82 -1.13 0.79
C LEU A 62 -5.79 -0.47 -0.18
N ARG A 63 -6.56 -1.24 -0.95
CA ARG A 63 -7.64 -0.70 -1.78
C ARG A 63 -8.66 0.09 -1.00
N GLU A 64 -9.14 -0.53 0.06
CA GLU A 64 -10.30 -0.05 0.79
C GLU A 64 -9.91 1.04 1.77
N GLU A 65 -8.72 0.92 2.37
CA GLU A 65 -8.27 1.77 3.48
C GLU A 65 -7.23 2.82 3.07
N SER A 66 -6.51 2.64 1.95
CA SER A 66 -5.44 3.55 1.54
C SER A 66 -5.16 3.51 0.02
N PRO A 67 -6.16 3.83 -0.83
CA PRO A 67 -6.05 3.66 -2.27
C PRO A 67 -4.91 4.48 -2.89
N SER A 68 -4.55 5.63 -2.30
CA SER A 68 -3.43 6.49 -2.72
C SER A 68 -2.09 5.79 -2.62
N ASN A 69 -1.87 4.99 -1.57
CA ASN A 69 -0.64 4.22 -1.41
C ASN A 69 -0.53 3.14 -2.50
N LEU A 70 -1.62 2.46 -2.83
CA LEU A 70 -1.58 1.46 -3.90
C LEU A 70 -1.39 2.09 -5.28
N ALA A 71 -2.01 3.25 -5.54
CA ALA A 71 -1.76 4.00 -6.77
C ALA A 71 -0.30 4.45 -6.87
N THR A 72 0.28 4.93 -5.77
CA THR A 72 1.69 5.34 -5.71
C THR A 72 2.63 4.16 -5.94
N LEU A 73 2.33 2.99 -5.36
CA LEU A 73 3.08 1.75 -5.60
C LEU A 73 3.07 1.37 -7.10
N CYS A 74 1.90 1.46 -7.75
CA CYS A 74 1.79 1.18 -9.19
C CYS A 74 2.57 2.20 -10.02
N TYR A 75 2.43 3.49 -9.70
CA TYR A 75 3.18 4.56 -10.36
C TYR A 75 4.69 4.33 -10.26
N LYS A 76 5.21 4.05 -9.07
CA LYS A 76 6.63 3.79 -8.84
C LYS A 76 7.13 2.57 -9.62
N ALA A 77 6.34 1.50 -9.67
CA ALA A 77 6.69 0.32 -10.46
C ALA A 77 6.81 0.66 -11.96
N VAL A 78 5.87 1.45 -12.49
CA VAL A 78 5.89 1.95 -13.88
C VAL A 78 7.05 2.91 -14.12
N GLU A 79 7.37 3.80 -13.18
CA GLU A 79 8.51 4.73 -13.26
C GLU A 79 9.83 3.97 -13.47
N LYS A 80 10.03 2.84 -12.78
CA LYS A 80 11.20 1.98 -13.02
C LYS A 80 11.21 1.35 -14.43
N LEU A 81 10.04 1.00 -14.97
CA LEU A 81 9.94 0.47 -16.34
C LEU A 81 10.25 1.54 -17.38
N VAL A 82 9.77 2.77 -17.18
CA VAL A 82 10.07 3.91 -18.06
C VAL A 82 11.56 4.23 -18.02
N SER A 83 12.15 4.32 -16.82
CA SER A 83 13.58 4.56 -16.66
C SER A 83 14.43 3.50 -17.36
N ALA A 84 14.08 2.21 -17.22
CA ALA A 84 14.81 1.14 -17.90
C ALA A 84 14.64 1.14 -19.44
N ALA A 85 13.52 1.67 -19.95
CA ALA A 85 13.30 1.83 -21.39
C ALA A 85 14.18 2.94 -21.98
N GLU A 86 14.46 4.00 -21.22
CA GLU A 86 15.33 5.11 -21.62
C GLU A 86 16.82 4.71 -21.65
N THR A 87 17.25 3.84 -20.74
CA THR A 87 18.64 3.37 -20.60
C THR A 87 18.95 2.12 -21.44
N GLY A 88 17.93 1.43 -21.94
CA GLY A 88 18.05 0.18 -22.69
C GLY A 88 18.24 -1.08 -21.84
N CYS A 89 18.12 -1.00 -20.51
CA CYS A 89 18.10 -2.16 -19.60
C CYS A 89 19.31 -3.12 -19.73
N THR A 90 20.52 -2.56 -19.74
CA THR A 90 21.74 -3.32 -20.07
C THR A 90 22.42 -3.96 -18.86
N ALA A 91 22.20 -3.41 -17.66
CA ALA A 91 22.80 -3.91 -16.42
C ALA A 91 21.95 -5.02 -15.78
N PRO A 92 22.57 -6.10 -15.22
CA PRO A 92 21.80 -7.16 -14.55
C PRO A 92 20.90 -6.67 -13.41
N LYS A 93 21.37 -5.69 -12.64
CA LYS A 93 20.57 -5.06 -11.58
C LYS A 93 19.31 -4.39 -12.13
N GLU A 94 19.44 -3.68 -13.25
CA GLU A 94 18.33 -3.01 -13.90
C GLU A 94 17.31 -4.01 -14.48
N GLN A 95 17.80 -5.11 -15.06
CA GLN A 95 16.95 -6.22 -15.51
C GLN A 95 16.16 -6.84 -14.36
N GLN A 96 16.79 -7.03 -13.19
CA GLN A 96 16.09 -7.54 -12.01
C GLN A 96 15.02 -6.56 -11.51
N ILE A 97 15.32 -5.26 -11.48
CA ILE A 97 14.35 -4.21 -11.12
C ILE A 97 13.14 -4.27 -12.06
N VAL A 98 13.37 -4.34 -13.38
CA VAL A 98 12.30 -4.47 -14.38
C VAL A 98 11.45 -5.72 -14.14
N LEU A 99 12.09 -6.88 -13.94
CA LEU A 99 11.39 -8.13 -13.67
C LEU A 99 10.53 -8.03 -12.40
N ASN A 100 11.06 -7.42 -11.34
CA ASN A 100 10.34 -7.23 -10.09
C ASN A 100 9.17 -6.26 -10.24
N SER A 101 9.34 -5.15 -10.96
CA SER A 101 8.25 -4.22 -11.30
C SER A 101 7.13 -4.91 -12.08
N VAL A 102 7.46 -5.74 -13.08
CA VAL A 102 6.45 -6.49 -13.84
C VAL A 102 5.73 -7.51 -12.95
N ARG A 103 6.46 -8.24 -12.10
CA ARG A 103 5.86 -9.21 -11.16
C ARG A 103 4.93 -8.51 -10.17
N LEU A 104 5.33 -7.36 -9.65
CA LEU A 104 4.54 -6.53 -8.75
C LEU A 104 3.25 -6.04 -9.42
N LEU A 105 3.34 -5.49 -10.63
CA LEU A 105 2.17 -5.05 -11.39
C LEU A 105 1.24 -6.21 -11.73
N THR A 106 1.79 -7.35 -12.16
CA THR A 106 1.02 -8.59 -12.41
C THR A 106 0.30 -9.05 -11.16
N ARG A 107 0.91 -8.83 -9.99
CA ARG A 107 0.34 -9.17 -8.69
C ARG A 107 -0.77 -8.21 -8.28
N VAL A 108 -0.59 -6.91 -8.45
CA VAL A 108 -1.48 -5.87 -7.91
C VAL A 108 -2.66 -5.57 -8.83
N LEU A 109 -2.45 -5.49 -10.14
CA LEU A 109 -3.48 -5.03 -11.10
C LEU A 109 -4.79 -5.85 -11.05
N PRO A 110 -4.78 -7.19 -10.93
CA PRO A 110 -6.03 -7.95 -10.84
C PRO A 110 -6.94 -7.49 -9.70
N TYR A 111 -6.36 -7.12 -8.54
CA TYR A 111 -7.11 -6.66 -7.37
C TYR A 111 -7.56 -5.20 -7.48
N ILE A 112 -6.83 -4.38 -8.24
CA ILE A 112 -7.28 -3.03 -8.56
C ILE A 112 -8.57 -3.09 -9.37
N PHE A 113 -8.63 -4.00 -10.34
CA PHE A 113 -9.79 -4.15 -11.21
C PHE A 113 -10.95 -4.95 -10.60
N GLU A 114 -10.82 -5.47 -9.37
CA GLU A 114 -11.96 -6.03 -8.62
C GLU A 114 -12.98 -4.92 -8.27
N ASP A 115 -12.54 -3.66 -8.18
CA ASP A 115 -13.39 -2.51 -7.88
C ASP A 115 -13.53 -1.60 -9.11
N ALA A 116 -14.77 -1.40 -9.56
CA ALA A 116 -15.08 -0.59 -10.74
C ALA A 116 -14.80 0.90 -10.52
N ASP A 117 -14.93 1.39 -9.28
CA ASP A 117 -14.77 2.79 -8.92
C ASP A 117 -13.29 3.19 -8.86
N TRP A 118 -12.38 2.22 -8.74
CA TRP A 118 -10.94 2.49 -8.75
C TRP A 118 -10.47 3.06 -10.09
N ARG A 119 -11.20 2.86 -11.19
CA ARG A 119 -10.80 3.45 -12.48
C ARG A 119 -10.61 4.96 -12.38
N GLY A 120 -11.52 5.69 -11.75
CA GLY A 120 -11.39 7.16 -11.62
C GLY A 120 -10.21 7.59 -10.75
N PHE A 121 -9.89 6.79 -9.72
CA PHE A 121 -8.83 7.09 -8.78
C PHE A 121 -7.43 6.77 -9.32
N PHE A 122 -7.27 5.65 -10.02
CA PHE A 122 -5.97 5.21 -10.58
C PHE A 122 -5.42 6.22 -11.59
N TRP A 123 -6.30 6.91 -12.33
CA TRP A 123 -5.95 7.95 -13.29
C TRP A 123 -5.89 9.36 -12.68
N SER A 124 -6.10 9.50 -11.38
CA SER A 124 -5.99 10.81 -10.71
C SER A 124 -4.53 11.23 -10.54
N THR A 125 -4.27 12.54 -10.55
CA THR A 125 -2.93 13.09 -10.29
C THR A 125 -2.47 12.74 -8.89
N LEU A 126 -1.21 12.31 -8.77
CA LEU A 126 -0.60 12.03 -7.48
C LEU A 126 -0.62 13.29 -6.60
N PRO A 127 -0.87 13.14 -5.27
CA PRO A 127 -0.73 14.25 -4.33
C PRO A 127 0.68 14.84 -4.44
N GLY A 128 0.80 16.11 -4.81
CA GLY A 128 2.08 16.79 -5.03
C GLY A 128 2.42 17.08 -6.50
N GLN A 129 1.73 16.46 -7.47
CA GLN A 129 1.70 16.93 -8.86
C GLN A 129 0.60 17.98 -9.04
N THR A 130 0.67 19.08 -8.30
CA THR A 130 -0.16 20.24 -8.63
C THR A 130 0.40 20.84 -9.92
N GLU A 131 -0.42 20.87 -10.97
CA GLU A 131 -0.14 21.42 -12.30
C GLU A 131 0.85 22.58 -12.26
N MET A 132 2.07 22.38 -12.79
CA MET A 132 2.88 23.49 -13.28
C MET A 132 2.17 24.07 -14.50
N LYS A 133 1.23 24.98 -14.25
CA LYS A 133 0.62 25.82 -15.27
C LYS A 133 1.70 26.78 -15.78
N TYR A 134 2.21 26.49 -16.97
CA TYR A 134 3.01 27.45 -17.76
C TYR A 134 2.14 28.62 -18.20
#